data_AF-A0A4U0RJD3-F1
#
_entry.id   AF-A0A4U0RJD3-F1
#
_cell.length_a   1.000
_cell.length_b   1.000
_cell.length_c   1.000
_cell.angle_alpha   90.00
_cell.angle_beta   90.00
_cell.angle_gamma   90.00
#
_symmetry.space_group_name_H-M   'P 1'
#
loop_
_entity.id
_entity.type
_entity.pdbx_description
1 polymer ?
#
loop_
_entity_poly.entity_id
_entity_poly.type
_entity_poly.pdbx_seq_one_letter_code
_entity_poly.pdbx_strand_id
1 'polypeptide(L)' 'MSEQPAPGRKPVTPKGADALRAYAARQRSNAEELAAVLEDIAVHGLPDPDSTTPWEVVRDRRLAELAAGRGHVA' A
#
# COMPACT_ATOMS: atom_id res chain seq x y z
N MET A 1 6.86 28.75 11.62
CA MET A 1 8.33 28.62 11.60
C MET A 1 8.70 27.76 10.41
N SER A 2 9.57 28.24 9.52
CA SER A 2 10.07 27.43 8.40
C SER A 2 11.19 26.53 8.94
N GLU A 3 10.93 25.22 9.07
CA GLU A 3 12.00 24.25 9.34
C GLU A 3 12.93 24.21 8.13
N GLN A 4 14.16 24.69 8.31
CA GLN A 4 15.19 24.57 7.29
C GLN A 4 15.60 23.10 7.15
N PRO A 5 15.80 22.61 5.92
CA PRO A 5 16.25 21.23 5.69
C PRO A 5 17.60 20.97 6.36
N ALA A 6 17.80 19.74 6.82
CA ALA A 6 19.05 19.33 7.45
C ALA A 6 20.27 19.56 6.51
N PRO A 7 21.48 19.77 7.07
CA PRO A 7 22.69 19.98 6.26
C PRO A 7 22.88 18.92 5.19
N GLY A 8 23.20 19.36 3.95
CA GLY A 8 23.39 18.47 2.80
C GLY A 8 22.09 17.99 2.12
N ARG A 9 20.91 18.39 2.59
CA ARG A 9 19.62 18.02 1.96
C ARG A 9 19.02 19.19 1.18
N LYS A 10 18.44 18.89 0.01
CA LYS A 10 17.63 19.86 -0.75
C LYS A 10 16.19 19.85 -0.20
N PRO A 11 15.56 21.02 0.01
CA PRO A 11 14.17 21.08 0.45
C PRO A 11 13.24 20.53 -0.63
N VAL A 12 12.20 19.80 -0.19
CA VAL A 12 11.08 19.42 -1.05
C VAL A 12 10.04 20.54 -1.08
N THR A 13 9.19 20.57 -2.11
CA THR A 13 8.05 21.50 -2.14
C THR A 13 7.06 21.19 -1.01
N PRO A 14 6.27 22.16 -0.50
CA PRO A 14 5.27 21.91 0.52
C PRO A 14 4.29 20.79 0.12
N LYS A 15 3.78 20.83 -1.12
CA LYS A 15 2.93 19.78 -1.69
C LYS A 15 3.63 18.40 -1.72
N GLY A 16 4.93 18.38 -2.02
CA GLY A 16 5.73 17.16 -1.98
C GLY A 16 5.87 16.61 -0.56
N ALA A 17 6.10 17.46 0.43
CA ALA A 17 6.14 17.06 1.84
C ALA A 17 4.80 16.47 2.29
N ASP A 18 3.67 17.09 1.91
CA ASP A 18 2.34 16.59 2.26
C ASP A 18 2.03 15.25 1.59
N ALA A 19 2.40 15.08 0.31
CA ALA A 19 2.27 13.80 -0.38
C ALA A 19 3.10 12.69 0.29
N LEU A 20 4.32 12.99 0.72
CA LEU A 20 5.17 12.04 1.45
C LEU A 20 4.56 11.66 2.80
N ARG A 21 4.02 12.62 3.55
CA ARG A 21 3.34 12.35 4.83
C ARG A 21 2.08 11.51 4.62
N ALA A 22 1.27 11.81 3.62
CA ALA A 22 0.08 11.04 3.27
C ALA A 22 0.45 9.60 2.88
N TYR A 23 1.48 9.43 2.06
CA TYR A 23 1.98 8.11 1.70
C TYR A 23 2.48 7.33 2.92
N ALA A 24 3.24 7.97 3.81
CA ALA A 24 3.71 7.36 5.04
C ALA A 24 2.55 6.94 5.96
N ALA A 25 1.50 7.77 6.09
CA ALA A 25 0.30 7.41 6.85
C ALA A 25 -0.40 6.18 6.27
N ARG A 26 -0.55 6.12 4.94
CA ARG A 26 -1.09 4.95 4.24
C ARG A 26 -0.25 3.69 4.49
N GLN A 27 1.08 3.80 4.44
CA GLN A 27 1.94 2.64 4.71
C GLN A 27 1.80 2.12 6.15
N ARG A 28 1.69 3.02 7.13
CA ARG A 28 1.43 2.60 8.53
C ARG A 28 0.09 1.90 8.67
N SER A 29 -0.98 2.47 8.10
CA SER A 29 -2.31 1.85 8.12
C SER A 29 -2.31 0.46 7.48
N ASN A 30 -1.65 0.30 6.33
CA ASN A 30 -1.54 -1.00 5.67
C ASN A 30 -0.76 -2.01 6.52
N ALA A 31 0.29 -1.57 7.21
CA ALA A 31 1.09 -2.43 8.08
C ALA A 31 0.29 -2.87 9.32
N GLU A 32 -0.50 -1.96 9.90
CA GLU A 32 -1.41 -2.27 11.01
C GLU A 32 -2.48 -3.28 10.59
N GLU A 33 -3.08 -3.11 9.40
CA GLU A 33 -4.06 -4.05 8.86
C GLU A 33 -3.46 -5.45 8.63
N LEU A 34 -2.26 -5.52 8.02
CA LEU A 34 -1.57 -6.78 7.82
C LEU A 34 -1.20 -7.45 9.15
N ALA A 35 -0.71 -6.69 10.13
CA ALA A 35 -0.38 -7.22 11.45
C ALA A 35 -1.62 -7.83 12.11
N ALA A 36 -2.76 -7.14 12.08
CA ALA A 36 -4.02 -7.64 12.62
C ALA A 36 -4.45 -8.96 11.97
N VAL A 37 -4.35 -9.09 10.63
CA VAL A 37 -4.67 -10.34 9.92
C VAL A 37 -3.72 -11.47 10.31
N LEU A 38 -2.42 -11.20 10.41
CA LEU A 38 -1.43 -12.23 10.80
C LEU A 38 -1.62 -12.68 12.25
N GLU A 39 -1.95 -11.76 13.15
CA GLU A 39 -2.28 -12.05 14.54
C GLU A 39 -3.57 -12.88 14.65
N ASP A 40 -4.61 -12.54 13.90
CA ASP A 40 -5.85 -13.31 13.82
C ASP A 40 -5.59 -14.74 13.34
N ILE A 41 -4.82 -14.92 12.26
CA ILE A 41 -4.43 -16.24 11.75
C ILE A 41 -3.62 -17.02 12.79
N ALA A 42 -2.73 -16.34 13.53
CA ALA A 42 -1.93 -16.99 14.57
C ALA A 42 -2.80 -17.51 15.74
N VAL A 43 -3.91 -16.83 16.06
CA VAL A 43 -4.83 -17.22 17.14
C VAL A 43 -5.88 -18.22 16.68
N HIS A 44 -6.41 -18.06 15.46
CA HIS A 44 -7.62 -18.74 14.99
C HIS A 44 -7.36 -19.75 13.85
N GLY A 45 -6.13 -19.80 13.32
CA GLY A 45 -5.80 -20.62 12.17
C GLY A 45 -6.15 -19.96 10.84
N LEU A 46 -5.91 -20.67 9.73
CA LEU A 46 -6.23 -20.17 8.40
C LEU A 46 -7.74 -20.10 8.17
N PRO A 47 -8.24 -19.12 7.39
CA PRO A 47 -9.63 -19.07 6.99
C PRO A 47 -10.01 -20.28 6.12
N ASP A 48 -11.28 -20.65 6.13
CA ASP A 48 -11.81 -21.72 5.27
C ASP A 48 -11.60 -21.35 3.79
N PRO A 49 -10.92 -22.20 2.99
CA PRO A 49 -10.73 -21.96 1.56
C PRO A 49 -12.02 -21.63 0.80
N ASP A 50 -13.14 -22.25 1.15
CA ASP A 50 -14.45 -22.02 0.50
C ASP A 50 -15.01 -20.63 0.80
N SER A 51 -14.53 -19.99 1.87
CA SER A 51 -14.85 -18.59 2.23
C SER A 51 -13.88 -17.57 1.65
N THR A 52 -12.82 -18.01 0.96
CA THR A 52 -11.77 -17.14 0.42
C THR A 52 -11.92 -16.97 -1.08
N THR A 53 -11.26 -15.96 -1.64
CA THR A 53 -11.18 -15.81 -3.11
C THR A 53 -9.93 -16.52 -3.62
N PRO A 54 -10.05 -17.41 -4.62
CA PRO A 54 -8.89 -18.04 -5.24
C PRO A 54 -7.89 -17.01 -5.78
N TRP A 55 -6.61 -17.33 -5.65
CA TRP A 55 -5.52 -16.42 -6.03
C TRP A 55 -5.62 -15.99 -7.50
N GLU A 56 -5.97 -16.91 -8.39
CA GLU A 56 -6.11 -16.66 -9.83
C GLU A 56 -7.12 -15.54 -10.11
N VAL A 57 -8.24 -15.52 -9.38
CA VAL A 57 -9.29 -14.50 -9.55
C VAL A 57 -8.77 -13.12 -9.14
N VAL A 58 -8.10 -13.03 -8.00
CA VAL A 58 -7.54 -11.76 -7.50
C VAL A 58 -6.42 -11.27 -8.43
N ARG A 59 -5.52 -12.17 -8.82
CA ARG A 59 -4.39 -11.90 -9.71
C ARG A 59 -4.87 -11.38 -11.05
N ASP A 60 -5.80 -12.09 -11.70
CA ASP A 60 -6.22 -11.78 -13.07
C ASP A 60 -7.02 -10.48 -13.11
N ARG A 61 -7.87 -10.22 -12.10
CA ARG A 61 -8.50 -8.91 -11.92
C ARG A 61 -7.45 -7.81 -11.81
N ARG A 62 -6.43 -7.99 -10.96
CA ARG A 62 -5.41 -6.98 -10.76
C ARG A 62 -4.56 -6.73 -12.00
N LEU A 63 -4.25 -7.79 -12.75
CA LEU A 63 -3.54 -7.68 -14.03
C LEU A 63 -4.37 -6.94 -15.07
N ALA A 64 -5.68 -7.21 -15.15
CA ALA A 64 -6.58 -6.50 -16.05
C ALA A 64 -6.67 -5.00 -15.70
N GLU A 65 -6.77 -4.65 -14.42
CA GLU A 65 -6.74 -3.24 -13.97
C GLU A 65 -5.42 -2.55 -14.35
N LEU A 66 -4.28 -3.24 -14.19
CA LEU A 66 -2.97 -2.72 -14.58
C LEU A 66 -2.84 -2.57 -16.10
N ALA A 67 -3.37 -3.52 -16.87
CA ALA A 67 -3.40 -3.45 -18.33
C ALA A 67 -4.30 -2.31 -18.82
N ALA A 68 -5.42 -2.06 -18.15
CA ALA A 68 -6.31 -0.94 -18.48
C ALA A 68 -5.72 0.42 -18.10
N GLY A 69 -5.00 0.51 -16.97
CA GLY A 69 -4.39 1.74 -16.48
C GLY A 69 -3.09 2.12 -17.19
N ARG A 70 -2.35 1.14 -17.70
CA ARG A 70 -1.23 1.35 -18.62
C ARG A 70 -1.81 1.36 -20.03
N GLY A 71 -2.25 2.53 -20.52
CA GLY A 71 -2.59 2.65 -21.95
C GLY A 71 -1.50 1.96 -22.78
N HIS A 72 -1.89 1.07 -23.69
CA HIS A 72 -0.99 0.20 -24.46
C HIS A 72 0.29 0.94 -24.83
N VAL A 73 1.45 0.53 -24.30
CA VAL A 73 2.72 0.85 -24.94
C VAL A 73 2.80 -0.06 -26.15
N ALA A 74 2.29 0.45 -27.28
CA ALA A 74 2.53 -0.11 -28.60
C ALA A 74 3.94 0.24 -29.07
#